data_AF-A0AAN5LEG2-F1
#
_entry.id   AF-A0AAN5LEG2-F1
#
_cell.length_a   1.000
_cell.length_b   1.000
_cell.length_c   1.000
_cell.angle_alpha   90.00
_cell.angle_beta   90.00
_cell.angle_gamma   90.00
#
_symmetry.space_group_name_H-M   'P 1'
#
loop_
_entity.id
_entity.type
_entity.pdbx_description
1 polymer ?
#
loop_
_entity_poly.entity_id
_entity_poly.type
_entity_poly.pdbx_seq_one_letter_code
_entity_poly.pdbx_strand_id
1 'polypeptide(L)'
;LSRLSAALVEMQSLAAGAQQAQALAADVGRQQKLLQQKIEQIQKEILLATASQGVALASGDDMLLSAQENLTLIAGKQLDLGAQKDFTLAAGKQISLWSQRGAKWFASQGDIDIQAQSGNITTWSTQDTYISSGKRLVITAQDELTLICGGGYIKIKGGNVEIGGPGKLLIKNTGIKKAGSGSMQAVMKSFESGSFDEKFIITHPVSGKALANQKYEIHLPDGNVMSGMTNAMGHSSLINSQTIDMLKIILKK
;
A
#
# COMPACT_ATOMS: atom_id res chain seq x y z
N LEU A 1 24.45 -18.06 -17.03
CA LEU A 1 24.97 -17.18 -15.95
C LEU A 1 25.10 -15.73 -16.39
N SER A 2 25.82 -15.41 -17.46
CA SER A 2 26.01 -14.03 -17.96
C SER A 2 24.72 -13.20 -18.07
N ARG A 3 23.62 -13.79 -18.54
CA ARG A 3 22.31 -13.11 -18.64
C ARG A 3 21.69 -12.72 -17.30
N LEU A 4 21.83 -13.57 -16.28
CA LEU A 4 21.35 -13.27 -14.93
C LEU A 4 22.21 -12.18 -14.27
N SER A 5 23.52 -12.22 -14.51
CA SER A 5 24.44 -11.16 -14.06
C SER A 5 24.10 -9.81 -14.70
N ALA A 6 23.75 -9.78 -15.99
CA ALA A 6 23.32 -8.55 -16.66
C ALA A 6 22.02 -7.99 -16.06
N ALA A 7 21.01 -8.85 -15.85
CA ALA A 7 19.74 -8.46 -15.24
C ALA A 7 19.92 -7.89 -13.81
N LEU A 8 20.86 -8.45 -13.04
CA LEU A 8 21.22 -7.92 -11.72
C LEU A 8 21.79 -6.51 -11.80
N VAL A 9 22.72 -6.25 -12.72
CA VAL A 9 23.33 -4.92 -12.90
C VAL A 9 22.27 -3.88 -13.29
N GLU A 10 21.34 -4.24 -14.18
CA GLU A 10 20.21 -3.38 -14.52
C GLU A 10 19.33 -3.08 -13.30
N MET A 11 19.03 -4.11 -12.50
CA MET A 11 18.23 -3.94 -11.28
C MET A 11 18.94 -3.12 -10.21
N GLN A 12 20.28 -3.17 -10.12
CA GLN A 12 21.07 -2.28 -9.25
C GLN A 12 20.88 -0.81 -9.65
N SER A 13 20.93 -0.50 -10.95
CA SER A 13 20.72 0.86 -11.45
C SER A 13 19.30 1.37 -11.14
N LEU A 14 18.28 0.52 -11.36
CA LEU A 14 16.89 0.85 -11.03
C LEU A 14 16.69 1.03 -9.51
N ALA A 15 17.27 0.16 -8.69
CA ALA A 15 17.21 0.24 -7.24
C ALA A 15 17.87 1.52 -6.72
N ALA A 16 19.03 1.89 -7.26
CA ALA A 16 19.73 3.13 -6.88
C ALA A 16 18.88 4.37 -7.21
N GLY A 17 18.25 4.41 -8.38
CA GLY A 17 17.36 5.52 -8.75
C GLY A 17 16.10 5.60 -7.88
N ALA A 18 15.50 4.45 -7.53
CA ALA A 18 14.38 4.41 -6.59
C ALA A 18 14.80 4.91 -5.20
N GLN A 19 15.96 4.49 -4.68
CA GLN A 19 16.50 4.98 -3.40
C GLN A 19 16.74 6.49 -3.42
N GLN A 20 17.31 7.03 -4.50
CA GLN A 20 17.53 8.46 -4.64
C GLN A 20 16.23 9.26 -4.64
N ALA A 21 15.15 8.67 -5.16
CA ALA A 21 13.80 9.23 -5.12
C ALA A 21 13.04 8.94 -3.82
N GLN A 22 13.70 8.36 -2.80
CA GLN A 22 13.08 7.91 -1.54
C GLN A 22 11.94 6.89 -1.72
N ALA A 23 11.88 6.24 -2.88
CA ALA A 23 11.00 5.12 -3.13
C ALA A 23 11.61 3.84 -2.55
N LEU A 24 10.76 2.86 -2.25
CA LEU A 24 11.24 1.56 -1.80
C LEU A 24 11.90 0.84 -2.97
N ALA A 25 13.13 0.41 -2.75
CA ALA A 25 13.94 -0.23 -3.75
C ALA A 25 13.98 -1.74 -3.60
N ALA A 26 14.28 -2.42 -4.70
CA ALA A 26 14.45 -3.87 -4.71
C ALA A 26 15.64 -4.32 -3.84
N ASP A 27 15.50 -5.50 -3.21
CA ASP A 27 16.57 -6.14 -2.43
C ASP A 27 17.59 -6.82 -3.36
N VAL A 28 18.41 -6.00 -4.01
CA VAL A 28 19.41 -6.49 -4.97
C VAL A 28 20.54 -7.28 -4.30
N GLY A 29 20.82 -6.99 -3.02
CA GLY A 29 21.81 -7.72 -2.24
C GLY A 29 21.43 -9.19 -2.05
N ARG A 30 20.16 -9.50 -1.84
CA ARG A 30 19.68 -10.89 -1.78
C ARG A 30 19.73 -11.59 -3.13
N GLN A 31 19.39 -10.90 -4.22
CA GLN A 31 19.47 -11.48 -5.57
C GLN A 31 20.93 -11.82 -5.95
N GLN A 32 21.89 -10.99 -5.54
CA GLN A 32 23.31 -11.27 -5.73
C GLN A 32 23.76 -12.50 -4.93
N LYS A 33 23.33 -12.64 -3.66
CA LYS A 33 23.60 -13.85 -2.85
C LYS A 33 23.03 -15.11 -3.48
N LEU A 34 21.80 -15.05 -4.01
CA LEU A 34 21.18 -16.15 -4.73
C LEU A 34 22.04 -16.59 -5.92
N LEU A 35 22.48 -15.64 -6.75
CA LEU A 35 23.30 -15.92 -7.91
C LEU A 35 24.64 -16.56 -7.54
N GLN A 36 25.41 -15.92 -6.64
CA GLN A 36 26.76 -16.33 -6.28
C GLN A 36 26.81 -17.64 -5.48
N GLN A 37 25.89 -17.83 -4.52
CA GLN A 37 25.97 -18.95 -3.59
C GLN A 37 25.20 -20.19 -4.04
N LYS A 38 24.14 -20.02 -4.85
CA LYS A 38 23.25 -21.13 -5.21
C LYS A 38 23.37 -21.48 -6.69
N ILE A 39 23.44 -20.49 -7.59
CA ILE A 39 23.36 -20.72 -9.04
C ILE A 39 24.75 -20.95 -9.67
N GLU A 40 25.80 -20.20 -9.28
CA GLU A 40 27.13 -20.31 -9.89
C GLU A 40 27.81 -21.67 -9.70
N GLN A 41 27.55 -22.33 -8.57
CA GLN A 41 28.13 -23.64 -8.26
C GLN A 41 27.10 -24.79 -8.28
N ILE A 42 25.83 -24.52 -8.64
CA ILE A 42 24.68 -25.45 -8.57
C ILE A 42 24.73 -26.32 -7.31
N GLN A 43 24.94 -25.69 -6.15
CA GLN A 43 25.20 -26.41 -4.90
C GLN A 43 23.92 -26.91 -4.21
N LYS A 44 22.75 -26.66 -4.79
CA LYS A 44 21.44 -27.04 -4.24
C LYS A 44 20.51 -27.49 -5.38
N GLU A 45 19.41 -28.13 -5.02
CA GLU A 45 18.31 -28.50 -5.91
C GLU A 45 17.65 -27.25 -6.53
N ILE A 46 18.11 -26.84 -7.71
CA ILE A 46 17.69 -25.61 -8.38
C ILE A 46 17.32 -25.94 -9.83
N LEU A 47 16.20 -25.39 -10.29
CA LEU A 47 15.86 -25.35 -11.70
C LEU A 47 16.41 -24.05 -12.31
N LEU A 48 17.33 -24.17 -13.28
CA LEU A 48 17.80 -23.06 -14.10
C LEU A 48 17.35 -23.27 -15.55
N ALA A 49 16.33 -22.53 -15.98
CA ALA A 49 15.88 -22.50 -17.37
C ALA A 49 16.52 -21.29 -18.09
N THR A 50 17.34 -21.53 -19.10
CA THR A 50 17.97 -20.49 -19.93
C THR A 50 17.98 -20.93 -21.39
N ALA A 51 17.59 -20.02 -22.29
CA ALA A 51 17.57 -20.30 -23.73
C ALA A 51 17.90 -19.05 -24.53
N SER A 52 18.75 -19.19 -25.56
CA SER A 52 19.28 -18.04 -26.32
C SER A 52 18.19 -17.28 -27.07
N GLN A 53 17.16 -17.99 -27.54
CA GLN A 53 16.06 -17.50 -28.37
C GLN A 53 14.72 -17.36 -27.63
N GLY A 54 14.68 -17.63 -26.31
CA GLY A 54 13.49 -17.41 -25.48
C GLY A 54 13.01 -18.62 -24.69
N VAL A 55 12.16 -18.38 -23.70
CA VAL A 55 11.51 -19.39 -22.86
C VAL A 55 10.01 -19.08 -22.87
N ALA A 56 9.17 -20.08 -23.13
CA ALA A 56 7.72 -19.96 -23.09
C ALA A 56 7.15 -20.90 -22.03
N LEU A 57 6.24 -20.40 -21.19
CA LEU A 57 5.47 -21.16 -20.21
C LEU A 57 3.99 -20.88 -20.48
N ALA A 58 3.19 -21.92 -20.60
CA ALA A 58 1.75 -21.81 -20.87
C ALA A 58 0.97 -22.86 -20.08
N SER A 59 -0.26 -22.53 -19.69
CA SER A 59 -1.23 -23.42 -19.05
C SER A 59 -2.59 -23.20 -19.72
N GLY A 60 -3.39 -24.26 -19.87
CA GLY A 60 -4.78 -24.17 -20.34
C GLY A 60 -5.77 -23.83 -19.22
N ASP A 61 -5.30 -23.86 -17.97
CA ASP A 61 -6.05 -23.57 -16.76
C ASP A 61 -5.18 -22.63 -15.89
N ASP A 62 -4.96 -22.96 -14.61
CA ASP A 62 -4.18 -22.11 -13.70
C ASP A 62 -2.65 -22.16 -13.93
N MET A 63 -1.97 -21.05 -13.58
CA MET A 63 -0.51 -20.97 -13.41
C MET A 63 -0.19 -20.25 -12.09
N LEU A 64 0.48 -20.95 -11.17
CA LEU A 64 0.89 -20.40 -9.87
C LEU A 64 2.41 -20.24 -9.79
N LEU A 65 2.88 -19.01 -9.54
CA LEU A 65 4.26 -18.71 -9.21
C LEU A 65 4.35 -18.29 -7.74
N SER A 66 4.83 -19.20 -6.88
CA SER A 66 4.93 -18.97 -5.44
C SER A 66 6.37 -19.10 -4.95
N ALA A 67 6.77 -18.18 -4.08
CA ALA A 67 8.06 -18.20 -3.41
C ALA A 67 7.87 -17.82 -1.93
N GLN A 68 8.42 -18.62 -1.01
CA GLN A 68 8.31 -18.36 0.43
C GLN A 68 9.02 -17.06 0.86
N GLU A 69 10.10 -16.72 0.17
CA GLU A 69 10.92 -15.54 0.49
C GLU A 69 10.61 -14.39 -0.45
N ASN A 70 10.96 -14.49 -1.74
CA ASN A 70 10.76 -13.42 -2.72
C ASN A 70 10.52 -13.98 -4.12
N LEU A 71 9.63 -13.32 -4.86
CA LEU A 71 9.49 -13.45 -6.31
C LEU A 71 10.09 -12.20 -6.97
N THR A 72 10.85 -12.35 -8.04
CA THR A 72 11.46 -11.23 -8.77
C THR A 72 11.26 -11.43 -10.26
N LEU A 73 10.75 -10.40 -10.93
CA LEU A 73 10.60 -10.32 -12.39
C LEU A 73 11.45 -9.15 -12.89
N ILE A 74 12.34 -9.41 -13.84
CA ILE A 74 13.26 -8.42 -14.42
C ILE A 74 13.24 -8.56 -15.93
N ALA A 75 13.19 -7.42 -16.62
CA ALA A 75 13.39 -7.35 -18.06
C ALA A 75 14.30 -6.17 -18.39
N GLY A 76 15.33 -6.39 -19.21
CA GLY A 76 16.28 -5.32 -19.58
C GLY A 76 15.76 -4.29 -20.57
N LYS A 77 14.50 -4.41 -21.02
CA LYS A 77 13.85 -3.45 -21.93
C LYS A 77 12.46 -3.06 -21.44
N GLN A 78 11.55 -4.02 -21.39
CA GLN A 78 10.14 -3.80 -21.11
C GLN A 78 9.57 -5.00 -20.37
N LEU A 79 8.72 -4.73 -19.38
CA LEU A 79 7.92 -5.72 -18.67
C LEU A 79 6.44 -5.41 -18.94
N ASP A 80 5.76 -6.34 -19.61
CA ASP A 80 4.34 -6.25 -19.90
C ASP A 80 3.58 -7.22 -19.00
N LEU A 81 2.60 -6.70 -18.27
CA LEU A 81 1.68 -7.45 -17.42
C LEU A 81 0.27 -7.06 -17.83
N GLY A 82 -0.59 -8.06 -18.09
CA GLY A 82 -1.95 -7.80 -18.55
C GLY A 82 -2.92 -8.90 -18.12
N ALA A 83 -4.17 -8.49 -17.90
CA ALA A 83 -5.29 -9.37 -17.62
C ALA A 83 -6.49 -8.92 -18.46
N GLN A 84 -7.30 -9.86 -18.94
CA GLN A 84 -8.50 -9.55 -19.72
C GLN A 84 -9.63 -8.99 -18.86
N LYS A 85 -9.70 -9.44 -17.61
CA LYS A 85 -10.67 -8.98 -16.61
C LYS A 85 -9.95 -8.08 -15.61
N ASP A 86 -9.72 -8.59 -14.41
CA ASP A 86 -9.19 -7.81 -13.30
C ASP A 86 -7.69 -8.00 -13.14
N PHE A 87 -6.99 -6.92 -12.81
CA PHE A 87 -5.60 -6.95 -12.36
C PHE A 87 -5.54 -6.48 -10.90
N THR A 88 -5.22 -7.39 -9.99
CA THR A 88 -5.17 -7.11 -8.55
C THR A 88 -3.75 -7.18 -8.02
N LEU A 89 -3.33 -6.16 -7.28
CA LEU A 89 -2.05 -6.12 -6.58
C LEU A 89 -2.30 -5.85 -5.09
N ALA A 90 -1.81 -6.74 -4.23
CA ALA A 90 -1.90 -6.60 -2.78
C ALA A 90 -0.53 -6.84 -2.16
N ALA A 91 -0.15 -6.00 -1.19
CA ALA A 91 1.08 -6.15 -0.42
C ALA A 91 0.75 -5.96 1.07
N GLY A 92 1.26 -6.84 1.93
CA GLY A 92 1.00 -6.76 3.38
C GLY A 92 1.62 -5.56 4.10
N LYS A 93 2.52 -4.82 3.43
CA LYS A 93 3.18 -3.63 4.01
C LYS A 93 3.04 -2.40 3.12
N GLN A 94 3.58 -2.44 1.91
CA GLN A 94 3.75 -1.24 1.08
C GLN A 94 3.90 -1.59 -0.40
N ILE A 95 3.40 -0.72 -1.26
CA ILE A 95 3.60 -0.75 -2.72
C ILE A 95 4.44 0.47 -3.09
N SER A 96 5.48 0.28 -3.90
CA SER A 96 6.35 1.34 -4.39
C SER A 96 6.39 1.30 -5.90
N LEU A 97 6.07 2.41 -6.55
CA LEU A 97 6.11 2.57 -8.00
C LEU A 97 7.00 3.75 -8.33
N TRP A 98 8.09 3.48 -9.03
CA TRP A 98 9.05 4.49 -9.42
C TRP A 98 9.44 4.32 -10.88
N SER A 99 9.65 5.46 -11.55
CA SER A 99 9.98 5.54 -12.96
C SER A 99 10.93 6.71 -13.20
N GLN A 100 11.98 6.51 -13.99
CA GLN A 100 12.91 7.59 -14.35
C GLN A 100 12.29 8.67 -15.26
N ARG A 101 11.30 8.30 -16.09
CA ARG A 101 10.76 9.16 -17.16
C ARG A 101 9.23 9.27 -17.11
N GLY A 102 8.70 9.44 -15.91
CA GLY A 102 7.28 9.68 -15.66
C GLY A 102 6.41 8.42 -15.66
N ALA A 103 5.15 8.61 -15.26
CA ALA A 103 4.15 7.57 -15.13
C ALA A 103 2.81 8.02 -15.73
N LYS A 104 1.99 7.06 -16.14
CA LYS A 104 0.68 7.31 -16.75
C LYS A 104 -0.35 6.35 -16.16
N TRP A 105 -1.49 6.91 -15.77
CA TRP A 105 -2.58 6.19 -15.11
C TRP A 105 -3.88 6.62 -15.79
N PHE A 106 -4.55 5.70 -16.45
CA PHE A 106 -5.75 5.99 -17.23
C PHE A 106 -6.82 4.93 -17.01
N ALA A 107 -8.06 5.38 -16.88
CA ALA A 107 -9.25 4.56 -17.00
C ALA A 107 -10.03 5.04 -18.23
N SER A 108 -10.36 4.14 -19.16
CA SER A 108 -11.16 4.49 -20.34
C SER A 108 -12.65 4.63 -20.00
N GLN A 109 -13.10 3.87 -19.00
CA GLN A 109 -14.44 3.86 -18.44
C GLN A 109 -14.35 3.58 -16.94
N GLY A 110 -15.37 4.00 -16.21
CA GLY A 110 -15.41 3.86 -14.75
C GLY A 110 -14.59 4.92 -14.01
N ASP A 111 -14.58 4.78 -12.70
CA ASP A 111 -13.99 5.76 -11.77
C ASP A 111 -12.54 5.38 -11.41
N ILE A 112 -11.76 6.39 -11.00
CA ILE A 112 -10.45 6.20 -10.38
C ILE A 112 -10.59 6.58 -8.91
N ASP A 113 -10.48 5.58 -8.03
CA ASP A 113 -10.44 5.77 -6.58
C ASP A 113 -8.99 5.75 -6.08
N ILE A 114 -8.57 6.82 -5.40
CA ILE A 114 -7.28 6.93 -4.71
C ILE A 114 -7.56 7.29 -3.26
N GLN A 115 -7.15 6.44 -2.32
CA GLN A 115 -7.51 6.57 -0.91
C GLN A 115 -6.33 6.21 -0.01
N ALA A 116 -6.15 6.96 1.07
CA ALA A 116 -5.33 6.59 2.22
C ALA A 116 -6.26 6.52 3.44
N GLN A 117 -6.70 5.31 3.79
CA GLN A 117 -7.77 5.12 4.80
C GLN A 117 -7.33 5.45 6.24
N SER A 118 -6.04 5.38 6.52
CA SER A 118 -5.45 5.74 7.82
C SER A 118 -4.12 6.48 7.65
N GLY A 119 -4.00 7.27 6.57
CA GLY A 119 -2.77 7.97 6.23
C GLY A 119 -3.02 9.19 5.35
N ASN A 120 -1.94 9.83 4.92
CA ASN A 120 -2.00 11.03 4.10
C ASN A 120 -1.90 10.69 2.61
N ILE A 121 -2.59 11.47 1.78
CA ILE A 121 -2.32 11.56 0.35
C ILE A 121 -1.42 12.79 0.13
N THR A 122 -0.21 12.58 -0.38
CA THR A 122 0.75 13.65 -0.69
C THR A 122 1.04 13.68 -2.18
N THR A 123 0.90 14.85 -2.79
CA THR A 123 1.22 15.07 -4.21
C THR A 123 2.09 16.32 -4.35
N TRP A 124 3.13 16.25 -5.18
CA TRP A 124 4.04 17.36 -5.44
C TRP A 124 4.53 17.35 -6.89
N SER A 125 4.67 18.53 -7.48
CA SER A 125 5.28 18.74 -8.80
C SER A 125 6.23 19.93 -8.73
N THR A 126 7.39 19.82 -9.38
CA THR A 126 8.33 20.95 -9.53
C THR A 126 7.88 21.94 -10.61
N GLN A 127 6.92 21.53 -11.44
CA GLN A 127 6.30 22.35 -12.48
C GLN A 127 4.81 22.50 -12.16
N ASP A 128 4.03 22.97 -13.12
CA ASP A 128 2.59 23.15 -12.97
C ASP A 128 1.87 21.86 -12.55
N THR A 129 0.81 22.05 -11.78
CA THR A 129 -0.16 20.99 -11.43
C THR A 129 -1.53 21.38 -11.97
N TYR A 130 -2.15 20.50 -12.74
CA TYR A 130 -3.46 20.72 -13.35
C TYR A 130 -4.50 19.81 -12.70
N ILE A 131 -5.51 20.40 -12.06
CA ILE A 131 -6.67 19.69 -11.50
C ILE A 131 -7.92 20.26 -12.17
N SER A 132 -8.54 19.47 -13.03
CA SER A 132 -9.63 19.91 -13.89
C SER A 132 -10.78 18.89 -13.86
N SER A 133 -12.02 19.38 -13.91
CA SER A 133 -13.22 18.56 -14.05
C SER A 133 -14.12 19.16 -15.13
N GLY A 134 -14.62 18.32 -16.04
CA GLY A 134 -15.59 18.74 -17.06
C GLY A 134 -16.99 19.02 -16.51
N LYS A 135 -17.23 18.71 -15.22
CA LYS A 135 -18.50 18.97 -14.53
C LYS A 135 -18.25 19.71 -13.22
N ARG A 136 -18.08 18.98 -12.12
CA ARG A 136 -17.93 19.53 -10.77
C ARG A 136 -16.59 19.10 -10.18
N LEU A 137 -15.87 20.05 -9.58
CA LEU A 137 -14.72 19.79 -8.73
C LEU A 137 -15.14 20.06 -7.28
N VAL A 138 -14.92 19.08 -6.40
CA VAL A 138 -15.24 19.19 -4.97
C VAL A 138 -13.96 18.91 -4.20
N ILE A 139 -13.55 19.86 -3.36
CA ILE A 139 -12.42 19.72 -2.44
C ILE A 139 -12.98 19.97 -1.04
N THR A 140 -12.84 18.98 -0.17
CA THR A 140 -13.44 18.96 1.15
C THR A 140 -12.41 18.57 2.19
N ALA A 141 -12.47 19.23 3.34
CA ALA A 141 -11.71 18.88 4.53
C ALA A 141 -12.63 18.98 5.74
N GLN A 142 -12.40 18.13 6.75
CA GLN A 142 -13.18 18.14 7.98
C GLN A 142 -12.76 19.30 8.91
N ASP A 143 -11.44 19.44 9.11
CA ASP A 143 -10.91 20.38 10.09
C ASP A 143 -10.53 21.73 9.47
N GLU A 144 -9.73 21.70 8.38
CA GLU A 144 -9.19 22.90 7.75
C GLU A 144 -8.92 22.67 6.26
N LEU A 145 -9.33 23.64 5.41
CA LEU A 145 -8.94 23.72 4.02
C LEU A 145 -8.13 25.00 3.79
N THR A 146 -6.90 24.86 3.29
CA THR A 146 -5.97 25.98 3.10
C THR A 146 -5.38 25.97 1.70
N LEU A 147 -5.49 27.09 0.99
CA LEU A 147 -4.91 27.35 -0.34
C LEU A 147 -3.88 28.47 -0.19
N ILE A 148 -2.63 28.27 -0.63
CA ILE A 148 -1.53 29.25 -0.46
C ILE A 148 -0.83 29.50 -1.81
N CYS A 149 -0.53 30.77 -2.10
CA CYS A 149 0.26 31.17 -3.26
C CYS A 149 1.01 32.48 -2.97
N GLY A 150 2.35 32.48 -3.05
CA GLY A 150 3.17 33.70 -2.90
C GLY A 150 2.96 34.47 -1.59
N GLY A 151 2.53 33.80 -0.51
CA GLY A 151 2.18 34.39 0.77
C GLY A 151 0.72 34.88 0.90
N GLY A 152 -0.04 34.90 -0.19
CA GLY A 152 -1.50 35.03 -0.15
C GLY A 152 -2.17 33.69 0.12
N TYR A 153 -3.34 33.70 0.77
CA TYR A 153 -4.06 32.47 1.09
C TYR A 153 -5.58 32.63 1.20
N ILE A 154 -6.27 31.50 1.08
CA ILE A 154 -7.67 31.30 1.47
C ILE A 154 -7.70 30.14 2.46
N LYS A 155 -8.25 30.36 3.65
CA LYS A 155 -8.36 29.36 4.71
C LYS A 155 -9.81 29.22 5.17
N ILE A 156 -10.29 27.99 5.28
CA ILE A 156 -11.62 27.64 5.80
C ILE A 156 -11.43 26.77 7.03
N LYS A 157 -11.90 27.24 8.19
CA LYS A 157 -11.75 26.53 9.48
C LYS A 157 -12.88 26.86 10.45
N GLY A 158 -13.51 25.83 11.02
CA GLY A 158 -14.59 26.00 12.01
C GLY A 158 -15.76 26.84 11.47
N GLY A 159 -16.06 26.75 10.18
CA GLY A 159 -17.08 27.56 9.49
C GLY A 159 -16.66 28.98 9.10
N ASN A 160 -15.46 29.43 9.50
CA ASN A 160 -14.93 30.75 9.13
C ASN A 160 -14.17 30.68 7.81
N VAL A 161 -14.29 31.74 6.99
CA VAL A 161 -13.49 31.94 5.78
C VAL A 161 -12.56 33.12 6.00
N GLU A 162 -11.25 32.89 5.90
CA GLU A 162 -10.19 33.88 6.04
C GLU A 162 -9.48 34.03 4.69
N ILE A 163 -9.38 35.27 4.19
CA ILE A 163 -8.67 35.63 2.97
C ILE A 163 -7.62 36.67 3.35
N GLY A 164 -6.34 36.37 3.11
CA GLY A 164 -5.26 37.22 3.56
C GLY A 164 -4.02 37.15 2.68
N GLY A 165 -3.13 38.13 2.84
CA GLY A 165 -1.85 38.19 2.13
C GLY A 165 -1.18 39.55 2.30
N PRO A 166 0.11 39.66 1.93
CA PRO A 166 0.88 40.90 2.09
C PRO A 166 0.52 42.00 1.07
N GLY A 167 -0.19 41.63 -0.01
CA GLY A 167 -0.61 42.55 -1.07
C GLY A 167 -2.02 43.13 -0.88
N LYS A 168 -2.51 43.81 -1.91
CA LYS A 168 -3.88 44.33 -1.95
C LYS A 168 -4.87 43.21 -2.29
N LEU A 169 -6.01 43.15 -1.59
CA LEU A 169 -7.16 42.34 -2.01
C LEU A 169 -8.01 43.13 -3.02
N LEU A 170 -7.83 42.85 -4.30
CA LEU A 170 -8.58 43.49 -5.38
C LEU A 170 -9.86 42.70 -5.70
N ILE A 171 -11.02 43.29 -5.44
CA ILE A 171 -12.33 42.72 -5.79
C ILE A 171 -12.91 43.53 -6.96
N LYS A 172 -13.09 42.88 -8.11
CA LYS A 172 -13.71 43.47 -9.31
C LYS A 172 -15.01 42.75 -9.62
N ASN A 173 -16.15 43.33 -9.23
CA ASN A 173 -17.47 42.74 -9.44
C ASN A 173 -18.55 43.81 -9.64
N THR A 174 -19.73 43.38 -10.08
CA THR A 174 -20.93 44.24 -10.25
C THR A 174 -21.68 44.48 -8.95
N GLY A 175 -21.45 43.68 -7.90
CA GLY A 175 -22.01 43.89 -6.57
C GLY A 175 -21.66 42.80 -5.57
N ILE A 176 -21.59 43.17 -4.28
CA ILE A 176 -21.44 42.26 -3.14
C ILE A 176 -22.78 42.28 -2.38
N LYS A 177 -23.43 41.11 -2.23
CA LYS A 177 -24.61 40.96 -1.36
C LYS A 177 -24.19 40.22 -0.08
N LYS A 178 -24.45 40.84 1.07
CA LYS A 178 -24.34 40.22 2.38
C LYS A 178 -25.72 39.74 2.80
N ALA A 179 -25.93 38.43 2.89
CA ALA A 179 -27.14 37.81 3.43
C ALA A 179 -26.85 37.20 4.82
N GLY A 180 -27.86 36.60 5.46
CA GLY A 180 -27.68 35.87 6.72
C GLY A 180 -26.71 34.69 6.59
N SER A 181 -26.48 33.98 7.70
CA SER A 181 -25.60 32.80 7.69
C SER A 181 -26.16 31.69 6.80
N GLY A 182 -25.26 30.96 6.15
CA GLY A 182 -25.55 29.76 5.38
C GLY A 182 -24.60 28.63 5.78
N SER A 183 -25.01 27.38 5.58
CA SER A 183 -24.16 26.22 5.81
C SER A 183 -24.36 25.19 4.70
N MET A 184 -23.33 24.39 4.44
CA MET A 184 -23.37 23.28 3.49
C MET A 184 -22.56 22.13 4.08
N GLN A 185 -23.14 20.93 4.09
CA GLN A 185 -22.45 19.71 4.52
C GLN A 185 -22.00 18.95 3.28
N ALA A 186 -20.71 18.62 3.23
CA ALA A 186 -20.22 17.62 2.28
C ALA A 186 -20.41 16.24 2.89
N VAL A 187 -20.90 15.28 2.11
CA VAL A 187 -20.89 13.87 2.48
C VAL A 187 -19.48 13.34 2.27
N MET A 188 -18.68 13.26 3.34
CA MET A 188 -17.39 12.55 3.32
C MET A 188 -17.63 11.04 3.45
N LYS A 189 -16.88 10.24 2.69
CA LYS A 189 -16.77 8.80 2.99
C LYS A 189 -15.99 8.67 4.30
N SER A 190 -16.65 8.25 5.38
CA SER A 190 -15.98 7.84 6.61
C SER A 190 -15.56 6.38 6.48
N PHE A 191 -14.31 6.07 6.80
CA PHE A 191 -13.83 4.70 6.87
C PHE A 191 -13.72 4.33 8.36
N GLU A 192 -14.42 3.27 8.75
CA GLU A 192 -14.14 2.63 10.03
C GLU A 192 -12.77 1.96 9.90
N SER A 193 -11.86 2.19 10.85
CA SER A 193 -10.61 1.45 10.92
C SER A 193 -10.96 -0.03 11.01
N GLY A 194 -10.62 -0.83 9.99
CA GLY A 194 -10.93 -2.26 9.97
C GLY A 194 -10.43 -2.93 11.26
N SER A 195 -11.35 -3.41 12.09
CA SER A 195 -11.03 -4.26 13.22
C SER A 195 -10.77 -5.68 12.72
N PHE A 196 -9.63 -6.24 13.09
CA PHE A 196 -9.41 -7.68 13.02
C PHE A 196 -10.20 -8.33 14.16
N ASP A 197 -11.35 -8.92 13.83
CA ASP A 197 -12.28 -9.56 14.76
C ASP A 197 -12.28 -11.09 14.56
N GLU A 198 -11.21 -11.76 14.97
CA GLU A 198 -11.09 -13.22 14.86
C GLU A 198 -11.03 -13.93 16.23
N LYS A 199 -11.39 -15.22 16.22
CA LYS A 199 -11.23 -16.15 17.34
C LYS A 199 -10.27 -17.25 16.91
N PHE A 200 -9.26 -17.55 17.73
CA PHE A 200 -8.34 -18.65 17.46
C PHE A 200 -8.81 -19.94 18.14
N ILE A 201 -8.61 -21.08 17.48
CA ILE A 201 -8.82 -22.40 18.08
C ILE A 201 -7.48 -22.87 18.64
N ILE A 202 -7.41 -23.05 19.96
CA ILE A 202 -6.22 -23.57 20.62
C ILE A 202 -6.27 -25.10 20.57
N THR A 203 -5.32 -25.71 19.89
CA THR A 203 -5.22 -27.17 19.76
C THR A 203 -4.00 -27.73 20.49
N HIS A 204 -4.10 -28.98 20.93
CA HIS A 204 -2.99 -29.68 21.54
C HIS A 204 -1.93 -30.01 20.47
N PRO A 205 -0.66 -29.66 20.69
CA PRO A 205 0.37 -29.65 19.64
C PRO A 205 0.66 -31.02 19.02
N VAL A 206 0.38 -32.11 19.76
CA VAL A 206 0.67 -33.48 19.31
C VAL A 206 -0.57 -34.20 18.77
N SER A 207 -1.76 -33.87 19.28
CA SER A 207 -2.99 -34.63 18.97
C SER A 207 -3.95 -33.87 18.06
N GLY A 208 -3.70 -32.57 17.83
CA GLY A 208 -4.55 -31.70 17.01
C GLY A 208 -5.94 -31.42 17.63
N LYS A 209 -6.27 -32.01 18.78
CA LYS A 209 -7.56 -31.82 19.44
C LYS A 209 -7.66 -30.44 20.06
N ALA A 210 -8.81 -29.79 19.90
CA ALA A 210 -9.11 -28.52 20.54
C ALA A 210 -9.07 -28.66 22.07
N LEU A 211 -8.39 -27.72 22.73
CA LEU A 211 -8.22 -27.69 24.17
C LEU A 211 -9.32 -26.82 24.80
N ALA A 212 -10.31 -27.44 25.41
CA ALA A 212 -11.35 -26.75 26.16
C ALA A 212 -10.87 -26.31 27.55
N ASN A 213 -11.37 -25.19 28.05
CA ASN A 213 -11.09 -24.64 29.39
C ASN A 213 -9.60 -24.39 29.67
N GLN A 214 -8.81 -24.14 28.63
CA GLN A 214 -7.37 -23.89 28.74
C GLN A 214 -7.11 -22.39 28.93
N LYS A 215 -6.33 -22.04 29.96
CA LYS A 215 -5.88 -20.66 30.16
C LYS A 215 -4.83 -20.28 29.12
N TYR A 216 -4.98 -19.10 28.54
CA TYR A 216 -4.07 -18.58 27.52
C TYR A 216 -3.84 -17.07 27.70
N GLU A 217 -2.74 -16.59 27.13
CA GLU A 217 -2.42 -15.19 26.93
C GLU A 217 -2.07 -14.93 25.47
N ILE A 218 -2.61 -13.86 24.90
CA ILE A 218 -2.35 -13.40 23.53
C ILE A 218 -1.67 -12.04 23.64
N HIS A 219 -0.43 -11.99 23.19
CA HIS A 219 0.32 -10.76 23.10
C HIS A 219 0.07 -10.15 21.73
N LEU A 220 -0.60 -9.00 21.73
CA LEU A 220 -0.90 -8.19 20.56
C LEU A 220 0.34 -7.37 20.14
N PRO A 221 0.44 -6.95 18.88
CA PRO A 221 1.61 -6.23 18.36
C PRO A 221 1.78 -4.83 18.95
N ASP A 222 0.69 -4.26 19.45
CA ASP A 222 0.63 -2.96 20.16
C ASP A 222 1.13 -3.05 21.62
N GLY A 223 1.52 -4.24 22.08
CA GLY A 223 1.98 -4.51 23.45
C GLY A 223 0.86 -4.88 24.42
N ASN A 224 -0.41 -4.87 23.99
CA ASN A 224 -1.52 -5.32 24.83
C ASN A 224 -1.48 -6.84 25.02
N VAL A 225 -1.83 -7.30 26.23
CA VAL A 225 -1.92 -8.73 26.55
C VAL A 225 -3.36 -9.07 26.89
N MET A 226 -3.97 -9.93 26.08
CA MET A 226 -5.29 -10.48 26.34
C MET A 226 -5.17 -11.84 27.00
N SER A 227 -5.63 -11.97 28.24
CA SER A 227 -5.73 -13.26 28.93
C SER A 227 -7.16 -13.80 28.86
N GLY A 228 -7.30 -15.12 28.81
CA GLY A 228 -8.61 -15.75 28.74
C GLY A 228 -8.57 -17.25 29.00
N MET A 229 -9.75 -17.85 28.93
CA MET A 229 -9.92 -19.30 28.98
C MET A 229 -10.71 -19.74 27.75
N THR A 230 -10.25 -20.80 27.08
CA THR A 230 -10.94 -21.30 25.89
C THR A 230 -12.30 -21.90 26.24
N ASN A 231 -13.27 -21.78 25.34
CA ASN A 231 -14.59 -22.37 25.54
C ASN A 231 -14.58 -23.90 25.35
N ALA A 232 -15.75 -24.54 25.47
CA ALA A 232 -15.92 -26.00 25.31
C ALA A 232 -15.45 -26.56 23.94
N MET A 233 -15.31 -25.69 22.92
CA MET A 233 -14.82 -26.04 21.58
C MET A 233 -13.36 -25.59 21.34
N GLY A 234 -12.67 -25.09 22.37
CA GLY A 234 -11.28 -24.63 22.30
C GLY A 234 -11.07 -23.26 21.68
N HIS A 235 -12.13 -22.46 21.49
CA HIS A 235 -12.01 -21.11 20.92
C HIS A 235 -11.56 -20.10 21.98
N SER A 236 -10.68 -19.18 21.59
CA SER A 236 -10.37 -17.97 22.36
C SER A 236 -11.56 -17.00 22.38
N SER A 237 -11.54 -16.07 23.32
CA SER A 237 -12.32 -14.83 23.25
C SER A 237 -12.02 -14.09 21.94
N LEU A 238 -12.99 -13.28 21.50
CA LEU A 238 -12.84 -12.40 20.34
C LEU A 238 -11.65 -11.48 20.58
N ILE A 239 -10.75 -11.43 19.62
CA ILE A 239 -9.62 -10.51 19.62
C ILE A 239 -10.01 -9.36 18.71
N ASN A 240 -9.85 -8.14 19.21
CA ASN A 240 -10.02 -6.93 18.43
C ASN A 240 -8.64 -6.28 18.31
N SER A 241 -8.09 -6.23 17.10
CA SER A 241 -6.77 -5.65 16.82
C SER A 241 -6.80 -4.87 15.51
N GLN A 242 -5.94 -3.86 15.36
CA GLN A 242 -5.79 -3.12 14.10
C GLN A 242 -4.72 -3.74 13.17
N THR A 243 -3.97 -4.74 13.65
CA THR A 243 -2.88 -5.42 12.90
C THR A 243 -2.77 -6.91 13.26
N ILE A 244 -2.36 -7.74 12.29
CA ILE A 244 -2.20 -9.21 12.40
C ILE A 244 -0.74 -9.62 12.68
N ASP A 245 0.24 -8.77 12.35
CA ASP A 245 1.67 -9.11 12.38
C ASP A 245 2.18 -9.34 13.81
N MET A 246 2.76 -10.52 14.09
CA MET A 246 3.45 -10.89 15.34
C MET A 246 2.57 -11.23 16.57
N LEU A 247 1.36 -11.73 16.37
CA LEU A 247 0.58 -12.30 17.47
C LEU A 247 1.30 -13.51 18.11
N LYS A 248 1.45 -13.48 19.43
CA LYS A 248 2.03 -14.60 20.20
C LYS A 248 1.03 -15.13 21.22
N ILE A 249 0.62 -16.39 21.04
CA ILE A 249 -0.27 -17.09 21.97
C ILE A 249 0.58 -17.96 22.91
N ILE A 250 0.41 -17.78 24.22
CA ILE A 250 1.11 -18.51 25.27
C ILE A 250 0.08 -19.27 26.11
N LEU A 251 0.26 -20.57 26.26
CA LEU A 251 -0.57 -21.39 27.14
C LEU A 251 -0.01 -21.34 28.56
N LYS A 252 -0.88 -21.03 29.53
CA LYS A 252 -0.52 -21.10 30.95
C LYS A 252 -0.89 -22.46 31.51
N LYS A 253 0.08 -23.06 32.22
CA LYS A 253 -0.12 -24.31 32.98
C LYS A 253 -1.12 -24.10 34.12
#